data_AF-A0A537CW84-F1
#
_entry.id   AF-A0A537CW84-F1
#
_cell.length_a   1.000
_cell.length_b   1.000
_cell.length_c   1.000
_cell.angle_alpha   90.00
_cell.angle_beta   90.00
_cell.angle_gamma   90.00
#
_symmetry.space_group_name_H-M   'P 1'
#
loop_
_entity.id
_entity.type
_entity.pdbx_description
1 polymer ?
#
loop_
_entity_poly.entity_id
_entity_poly.type
_entity_poly.pdbx_seq_one_letter_code
_entity_poly.pdbx_strand_id
1 'polypeptide(L)'
;LSEAGVPGYEATIWLGLMAPAATPRPILEKLNVEINKVVSAPEVKQAWAKQGAVPMGMALEQFDKFLREDIVKWANVVKLSGAKVD
;
A
#
# COMPACT_ATOMS: atom_id res chain seq x y z
N LEU A 1 -11.76 10.46 -4.00
CA LEU A 1 -12.13 10.09 -2.61
C LEU A 1 -12.71 11.32 -1.93
N SER A 2 -14.02 11.53 -2.04
CA SER A 2 -14.75 12.60 -1.34
C SER A 2 -16.06 12.07 -0.72
N GLU A 3 -16.16 10.75 -0.53
CA GLU A 3 -17.40 10.09 -0.08
C GLU A 3 -17.71 10.32 1.40
N ALA A 4 -16.72 10.74 2.20
CA ALA A 4 -16.87 10.89 3.66
C ALA A 4 -17.49 12.22 4.10
N GLY A 5 -17.60 13.24 3.23
CA GLY A 5 -18.08 14.58 3.61
C GLY A 5 -17.20 15.32 4.64
N VAL A 6 -16.12 14.70 5.12
CA VAL A 6 -15.17 15.26 6.10
C VAL A 6 -13.84 15.56 5.38
N PRO A 7 -13.47 16.84 5.21
CA PRO A 7 -12.20 17.21 4.58
C PRO A 7 -11.00 16.57 5.29
N GLY A 8 -10.10 15.96 4.52
CA GLY A 8 -8.89 15.32 5.04
C GLY A 8 -9.10 13.92 5.63
N TYR A 9 -10.34 13.42 5.70
CA TYR A 9 -10.58 12.03 6.08
C TYR A 9 -10.21 11.09 4.94
N GLU A 10 -9.28 10.19 5.22
CA GLU A 10 -8.78 9.21 4.27
C GLU A 10 -8.46 7.93 5.05
N ALA A 11 -9.14 6.84 4.71
CA ALA A 11 -9.02 5.54 5.38
C ALA A 11 -9.10 4.43 4.33
N THR A 12 -8.29 4.56 3.27
CA THR A 12 -8.28 3.59 2.18
C THR A 12 -7.48 2.37 2.58
N ILE A 13 -8.07 1.18 2.46
CA ILE A 13 -7.31 -0.06 2.60
C ILE A 13 -6.37 -0.23 1.41
N TRP A 14 -5.16 -0.69 1.70
CA TRP A 14 -4.16 -1.02 0.67
C TRP A 14 -3.55 -2.39 0.96
N LEU A 15 -3.04 -3.02 -0.09
CA LEU A 15 -2.33 -4.30 -0.02
C LEU A 15 -0.94 -4.10 -0.63
N GLY A 16 0.08 -4.71 -0.02
CA GLY A 16 1.46 -4.60 -0.49
C GLY A 16 2.22 -5.90 -0.31
N LEU A 17 3.35 -6.02 -1.02
CA LEU A 17 4.25 -7.17 -0.96
C LEU A 17 5.52 -6.78 -0.20
N MET A 18 5.92 -7.63 0.74
CA MET A 18 7.11 -7.45 1.57
C MET A 18 7.99 -8.70 1.47
N ALA A 19 9.29 -8.53 1.68
CA ALA A 19 10.27 -9.61 1.72
C ALA A 19 11.01 -9.58 3.07
N PRO A 20 11.69 -10.68 3.48
CA PRO A 20 12.50 -10.69 4.69
C PRO A 20 13.51 -9.54 4.73
N ALA A 21 13.75 -8.97 5.91
CA ALA A 21 14.62 -7.79 6.08
C ALA A 21 16.05 -7.99 5.56
N ALA A 22 16.56 -9.22 5.60
CA ALA A 22 17.90 -9.59 5.11
C ALA A 22 17.96 -9.88 3.59
N THR A 23 16.86 -9.65 2.84
CA THR A 23 16.84 -9.91 1.40
C THR A 23 17.83 -8.97 0.69
N PRO A 24 18.76 -9.49 -0.13
CA PRO A 24 19.73 -8.65 -0.82
C PRO A 24 19.05 -7.64 -1.76
N ARG A 25 19.59 -6.42 -1.80
CA ARG A 25 19.07 -5.31 -2.60
C ARG A 25 18.83 -5.66 -4.08
N PRO A 26 19.74 -6.37 -4.79
CA PRO A 26 19.50 -6.74 -6.19
C PRO A 26 18.28 -7.64 -6.40
N ILE A 27 17.92 -8.46 -5.40
CA ILE A 27 16.73 -9.32 -5.46
C ILE A 27 15.47 -8.47 -5.28
N LEU A 28 15.49 -7.51 -4.34
CA LEU A 28 14.37 -6.57 -4.15
C LEU A 28 14.12 -5.76 -5.42
N GLU A 29 15.18 -5.29 -6.08
CA GLU A 29 15.07 -4.53 -7.33
C GLU A 29 14.47 -5.38 -8.45
N LYS A 30 14.95 -6.62 -8.63
CA LYS A 30 14.37 -7.55 -9.60
C LYS A 30 12.89 -7.81 -9.34
N LEU A 31 12.51 -8.07 -8.09
CA LEU A 31 11.11 -8.28 -7.71
C LEU A 31 10.28 -7.02 -7.96
N ASN A 32 10.77 -5.85 -7.60
CA ASN A 32 10.07 -4.58 -7.82
C ASN A 32 9.80 -4.34 -9.31
N VAL A 33 10.78 -4.60 -10.18
CA VAL A 33 10.62 -4.50 -11.63
C VAL A 33 9.51 -5.42 -12.14
N GLU A 34 9.53 -6.70 -11.76
CA GLU A 34 8.52 -7.66 -12.22
C GLU A 34 7.13 -7.38 -11.65
N ILE A 35 7.03 -6.99 -10.38
CA ILE A 35 5.76 -6.58 -9.76
C ILE A 35 5.17 -5.37 -10.49
N ASN A 36 5.99 -4.34 -10.75
CA ASN A 36 5.55 -3.15 -11.46
C ASN A 36 5.07 -3.46 -12.88
N LYS A 37 5.68 -4.41 -13.58
CA LYS A 37 5.19 -4.89 -14.88
C LYS A 37 3.82 -5.55 -14.74
N VAL A 38 3.65 -6.47 -13.79
CA VAL A 38 2.39 -7.21 -13.58
C VAL A 38 1.24 -6.27 -13.24
N VAL A 39 1.41 -5.38 -12.25
CA VAL A 39 0.34 -4.45 -11.85
C VAL A 39 0.04 -3.41 -12.94
N SER A 40 0.97 -3.19 -13.86
CA SER A 40 0.78 -2.31 -15.01
C SER A 40 0.07 -2.97 -16.19
N ALA A 41 0.00 -4.31 -16.22
CA ALA A 41 -0.56 -5.07 -17.33
C ALA A 41 -2.06 -4.80 -17.49
N PRO A 42 -2.56 -4.58 -18.73
CA PRO A 42 -3.96 -4.24 -18.98
C PRO A 42 -4.97 -5.23 -18.39
N GLU A 43 -4.69 -6.52 -18.50
CA GLU A 43 -5.53 -7.60 -18.00
C GLU A 43 -5.64 -7.58 -16.47
N VAL A 44 -4.54 -7.28 -15.77
CA VAL A 44 -4.52 -7.14 -14.31
C VAL A 44 -5.29 -5.90 -13.89
N LYS A 45 -5.05 -4.76 -14.55
CA LYS A 45 -5.81 -3.52 -14.33
C LYS A 45 -7.32 -3.74 -14.48
N GLN A 46 -7.73 -4.40 -15.55
CA GLN A 46 -9.14 -4.70 -15.80
C GLN A 46 -9.71 -5.66 -14.75
N ALA A 47 -8.99 -6.71 -14.39
CA ALA A 47 -9.44 -7.69 -13.40
C ALA A 47 -9.57 -7.08 -12.00
N TRP A 48 -8.66 -6.20 -11.60
CA TRP A 48 -8.70 -5.52 -10.29
C TRP A 48 -9.75 -4.42 -10.27
N ALA A 49 -9.92 -3.66 -11.35
CA ALA A 49 -10.98 -2.65 -11.44
C ALA A 49 -12.38 -3.26 -11.26
N LYS A 50 -12.62 -4.46 -11.80
CA LYS A 50 -13.87 -5.21 -11.58
C LYS A 50 -14.12 -5.58 -10.12
N GLN A 51 -13.06 -5.62 -9.30
CA GLN A 51 -13.12 -5.90 -7.86
C GLN A 51 -13.07 -4.62 -7.02
N GLY A 52 -13.09 -3.43 -7.65
CA GLY A 52 -12.97 -2.15 -6.96
C GLY A 52 -11.56 -1.80 -6.50
N ALA A 53 -10.54 -2.53 -6.96
CA ALA A 53 -9.15 -2.29 -6.62
C ALA A 53 -8.43 -1.46 -7.70
N VAL A 54 -7.56 -0.56 -7.24
CA VAL A 54 -6.71 0.27 -8.11
C VAL A 54 -5.27 -0.23 -8.01
N PRO A 55 -4.65 -0.68 -9.11
CA PRO A 55 -3.25 -1.10 -9.07
C PRO A 55 -2.32 0.06 -8.74
N MET A 56 -1.38 -0.20 -7.84
CA MET A 56 -0.37 0.76 -7.41
C MET A 56 1.03 0.20 -7.70
N GLY A 57 1.76 0.86 -8.60
CA GLY A 57 3.18 0.62 -8.80
C GLY A 57 3.99 1.70 -8.07
N MET A 58 5.01 1.29 -7.31
CA MET A 58 5.89 2.19 -6.55
C MET A 58 7.34 1.74 -6.65
N ALA A 59 8.26 2.70 -6.55
CA ALA A 59 9.66 2.38 -6.27
C ALA A 59 9.80 1.83 -4.83
N LEU A 60 10.88 1.10 -4.55
CA LEU A 60 11.12 0.49 -3.23
C LEU A 60 11.10 1.54 -2.11
N GLU A 61 11.78 2.68 -2.32
CA GLU A 61 11.87 3.78 -1.34
C GLU A 61 10.52 4.47 -1.13
N GLN A 62 9.73 4.59 -2.20
CA GLN A 62 8.40 5.18 -2.12
C GLN A 62 7.46 4.30 -1.33
N PHE A 63 7.55 2.98 -1.52
CA PHE A 63 6.75 2.02 -0.77
C PHE A 63 7.16 1.97 0.71
N ASP A 64 8.46 1.99 1.03
CA ASP A 64 8.93 2.05 2.43
C ASP A 64 8.43 3.33 3.12
N LYS A 65 8.51 4.48 2.44
CA LYS A 65 7.98 5.74 2.95
C LYS A 65 6.48 5.66 3.20
N PHE A 66 5.71 5.19 2.22
CA PHE A 66 4.26 5.05 2.32
C PHE A 66 3.84 4.16 3.50
N LEU A 67 4.48 2.98 3.64
CA LEU A 67 4.25 2.07 4.76
C LEU A 67 4.51 2.75 6.12
N ARG A 68 5.64 3.47 6.24
CA ARG A 68 6.00 4.14 7.51
C ARG A 68 5.03 5.27 7.86
N GLU A 69 4.61 6.06 6.88
CA GLU A 69 3.64 7.13 7.08
C GLU A 69 2.28 6.58 7.52
N ASP A 70 1.84 5.48 6.92
CA ASP A 70 0.58 4.82 7.29
C ASP A 70 0.66 4.20 8.70
N ILE A 71 1.78 3.58 9.08
CA ILE A 71 2.02 3.11 10.46
C ILE A 71 1.91 4.27 11.45
N VAL A 72 2.52 5.42 11.18
CA VAL A 72 2.46 6.59 12.07
C VAL A 72 1.03 7.12 12.18
N LYS A 73 0.32 7.23 11.05
CA LYS A 73 -1.08 7.66 11.00
C LYS A 73 -1.96 6.75 11.86
N TRP A 74 -1.90 5.44 11.66
CA TRP A 74 -2.76 4.50 12.38
C TRP A 74 -2.38 4.32 13.84
N ALA A 75 -1.09 4.40 14.19
CA ALA A 75 -0.67 4.42 15.59
C ALA A 75 -1.29 5.60 16.35
N ASN A 76 -1.35 6.78 15.74
CA ASN A 76 -2.02 7.95 16.32
C ASN A 76 -3.53 7.72 16.46
N VAL A 77 -4.19 7.16 15.45
CA VAL A 77 -5.64 6.86 15.50
C VAL A 77 -5.97 5.85 16.60
N VAL A 78 -5.20 4.77 16.74
CA VAL A 78 -5.39 3.78 17.81
C VAL A 78 -5.24 4.44 19.18
N LYS A 79 -4.19 5.25 19.37
CA LYS A 79 -3.97 5.98 20.63
C LYS A 79 -5.13 6.93 20.98
N LEU A 80 -5.64 7.68 20.00
CA LEU A 80 -6.71 8.66 20.21
C LEU A 80 -8.07 8.00 20.45
N SER A 81 -8.35 6.89 19.77
CA SER A 81 -9.62 6.16 19.91
C SER A 81 -9.70 5.29 21.15
N GLY A 82 -8.55 4.92 21.73
CA GLY A 82 -8.49 3.93 22.81
C GLY A 82 -8.73 2.49 22.35
N ALA A 83 -8.72 2.25 21.04
CA ALA A 83 -8.86 0.92 20.46
C ALA A 83 -7.75 -0.02 20.97
N LYS A 84 -8.10 -1.28 21.18
CA LYS A 84 -7.17 -2.34 21.58
C LYS A 84 -7.42 -3.56 20.69
N VAL A 85 -6.36 -4.33 20.47
CA VAL A 85 -6.51 -5.73 20.06
C VAL A 85 -6.86 -6.53 21.32
N ASP A 86 -7.79 -7.47 21.19
CA ASP A 86 -8.20 -8.34 22.30
C ASP A 86 -7.05 -9.20 22.85
#